data_AF-A0A419J5D6-F1
#
_entry.id   AF-A0A419J5D6-F1
#
_cell.length_a   1.000
_cell.length_b   1.000
_cell.length_c   1.000
_cell.angle_alpha   90.00
_cell.angle_beta   90.00
_cell.angle_gamma   90.00
#
_symmetry.space_group_name_H-M   'P 1'
#
loop_
_entity.id
_entity.type
_entity.pdbx_description
1 polymer ?
#
loop_
_entity_poly.entity_id
_entity_poly.type
_entity_poly.pdbx_seq_one_letter_code
_entity_poly.pdbx_strand_id
1 'polypeptide(L)'
;MKTDTVMTDKAEIQCPACSADAVYKNGRIKTGKQRYLCLMCSRQFTMGTRKPMVQGKPVCPECGKPMNVYKLEGNVIRFRCSGYPVCKTFKKYFLKEEA
;
A
#
# COMPACT_ATOMS: atom_id res chain seq x y z
N MET A 1 28.70 -25.16 -27.63
CA MET A 1 29.21 -23.77 -27.75
C MET A 1 28.60 -22.95 -26.62
N LYS A 2 29.37 -21.97 -26.17
CA LYS A 2 29.36 -21.32 -24.86
C LYS A 2 27.98 -20.74 -24.46
N THR A 3 27.67 -20.91 -23.17
CA THR A 3 26.61 -20.26 -22.42
C THR A 3 26.89 -18.76 -22.32
N ASP A 4 25.93 -17.92 -22.67
CA ASP A 4 25.93 -16.51 -22.28
C ASP A 4 24.56 -16.17 -21.69
N THR A 5 24.38 -16.58 -20.43
CA THR A 5 23.33 -16.07 -19.55
C THR A 5 23.67 -14.62 -19.22
N VAL A 6 23.12 -13.69 -20.01
CA VAL A 6 23.17 -12.26 -19.67
C VAL A 6 22.20 -12.04 -18.50
N MET A 7 22.74 -12.07 -17.29
CA MET A 7 22.05 -11.59 -16.10
C MET A 7 21.94 -10.06 -16.16
N THR A 8 20.97 -9.55 -16.89
CA THR A 8 20.52 -8.16 -16.71
C THR A 8 19.58 -8.10 -15.52
N ASP A 9 20.09 -7.61 -14.40
CA ASP A 9 19.39 -7.38 -13.13
C ASP A 9 18.42 -6.18 -13.25
N LYS A 10 17.50 -6.26 -14.20
CA LYS A 10 16.44 -5.28 -14.42
C LYS A 10 15.20 -5.83 -13.75
N ALA A 11 14.94 -5.42 -12.50
CA ALA A 11 13.75 -5.83 -11.75
C ALA A 11 12.49 -5.78 -12.64
N GLU A 12 11.95 -6.96 -12.95
CA GLU A 12 10.76 -7.10 -13.79
C GLU A 12 9.56 -6.52 -13.02
N ILE A 13 8.98 -5.44 -13.54
CA ILE A 13 7.85 -4.78 -12.91
C ILE A 13 6.58 -5.57 -13.23
N GLN A 14 6.06 -6.29 -12.24
CA GLN A 14 4.80 -7.03 -12.36
C GLN A 14 3.66 -6.34 -11.60
N CYS A 15 2.43 -6.54 -12.08
CA CYS A 15 1.24 -6.05 -11.39
C CYS A 15 1.05 -6.78 -10.05
N PRO A 16 0.99 -6.09 -8.90
CA PRO A 16 0.85 -6.73 -7.60
C PRO A 16 -0.54 -7.34 -7.35
N ALA A 17 -1.50 -7.17 -8.27
CA ALA A 17 -2.85 -7.70 -8.13
C ALA A 17 -3.13 -8.92 -9.04
N CYS A 18 -2.46 -9.01 -10.20
CA CYS A 18 -2.71 -10.09 -11.17
C CYS A 18 -1.43 -10.71 -11.74
N SER A 19 -0.27 -10.29 -11.25
CA SER A 19 1.07 -10.76 -11.65
C SER A 19 1.47 -10.53 -13.11
N ALA A 20 0.60 -9.93 -13.93
CA ALA A 20 0.92 -9.59 -15.31
C ALA A 20 2.14 -8.64 -15.40
N ASP A 21 3.02 -8.91 -16.34
CA ASP A 21 4.21 -8.14 -16.71
C ASP A 21 3.91 -7.01 -17.71
N ALA A 22 2.75 -7.07 -18.38
CA ALA A 22 2.22 -6.02 -19.26
C ALA A 22 1.88 -4.74 -18.46
N VAL A 23 2.88 -3.87 -18.28
CA VAL A 23 2.82 -2.67 -17.44
C VAL A 23 3.31 -1.43 -18.18
N TYR A 24 2.53 -0.35 -18.13
CA TYR A 24 2.85 0.96 -18.70
C TYR A 24 3.32 1.96 -17.63
N LYS A 25 4.31 2.81 -17.95
CA LYS A 25 4.81 3.89 -17.08
C LYS A 25 3.87 5.11 -17.11
N ASN A 26 2.85 5.09 -16.26
CA ASN A 26 1.82 6.13 -16.16
C ASN A 26 2.25 7.35 -15.31
N GLY A 27 3.34 8.02 -15.70
CA GLY A 27 3.83 9.23 -15.03
C GLY A 27 4.39 9.00 -13.61
N ARG A 28 4.46 10.06 -12.80
CA ARG A 28 5.01 10.02 -11.43
C ARG A 28 4.01 10.57 -10.42
N ILE A 29 4.07 10.09 -9.18
CA ILE A 29 3.31 10.67 -8.07
C ILE A 29 4.01 11.94 -7.54
N LYS A 30 3.34 12.70 -6.66
CA LYS A 30 3.89 13.94 -6.07
C LYS A 30 5.26 13.77 -5.41
N THR A 31 5.56 12.59 -4.86
CA THR A 31 6.87 12.27 -4.26
C THR A 31 7.93 11.86 -5.28
N GLY A 32 7.64 11.97 -6.58
CA GLY A 32 8.56 11.60 -7.67
C GLY A 32 8.59 10.10 -8.01
N LYS A 33 8.00 9.21 -7.20
CA LYS A 33 8.00 7.77 -7.47
C LYS A 33 7.25 7.45 -8.78
N GLN A 34 7.80 6.51 -9.55
CA GLN A 34 7.20 6.04 -10.79
C GLN A 34 5.85 5.37 -10.52
N ARG A 35 4.80 5.86 -11.19
CA ARG A 35 3.49 5.23 -11.24
C ARG A 35 3.42 4.33 -12.46
N TYR A 36 2.80 3.18 -12.27
CA TYR A 36 2.60 2.14 -13.27
C TYR A 36 1.10 1.89 -13.46
N LEU A 37 0.70 1.50 -14.66
CA LEU A 37 -0.63 1.02 -15.01
C LEU A 37 -0.51 -0.39 -15.58
N CYS A 38 -1.19 -1.36 -14.97
CA CYS A 38 -1.29 -2.71 -15.53
C CYS A 38 -2.26 -2.69 -16.73
N LEU A 39 -1.83 -3.24 -17.86
CA LEU A 39 -2.66 -3.32 -19.07
C LEU A 39 -3.66 -4.48 -19.03
N MET A 40 -3.44 -5.48 -18.16
CA MET A 40 -4.35 -6.62 -18.03
C MET A 40 -5.54 -6.33 -17.11
N CYS A 41 -5.33 -5.63 -15.99
CA CYS A 41 -6.38 -5.37 -14.99
C CYS A 41 -6.65 -3.87 -14.75
N SER A 42 -6.01 -2.98 -15.52
CA SER A 42 -6.14 -1.51 -15.39
C SER A 42 -5.74 -0.94 -14.02
N ARG A 43 -5.08 -1.73 -13.16
CA ARG A 43 -4.66 -1.27 -11.83
C ARG A 43 -3.47 -0.33 -11.92
N GLN A 44 -3.56 0.80 -11.22
CA GLN A 44 -2.43 1.70 -11.01
C GLN A 44 -1.67 1.34 -9.72
N PHE A 45 -0.34 1.36 -9.77
CA PHE A 45 0.51 1.04 -8.61
C PHE A 45 1.86 1.75 -8.67
N THR A 46 2.60 1.75 -7.56
CA THR A 46 3.97 2.25 -7.45
C THR A 46 4.80 1.19 -6.75
N MET A 47 6.03 0.96 -7.21
CA MET A 47 6.95 0.01 -6.55
C MET A 47 7.70 0.68 -5.39
N GLY A 48 8.17 -0.10 -4.42
CA GLY A 48 9.01 0.41 -3.32
C GLY A 48 8.27 1.20 -2.24
N THR A 49 6.96 0.98 -2.09
CA THR A 49 6.21 1.44 -0.91
C THR A 49 5.76 0.22 -0.12
N ARG A 50 6.54 -0.21 0.87
CA ARG A 50 6.05 -1.15 1.88
C ARG A 50 5.05 -0.38 2.74
N LYS A 51 3.77 -0.76 2.67
CA LYS A 51 2.76 -0.23 3.59
C LYS A 51 3.00 -0.92 4.93
N PRO A 52 3.14 -0.20 6.07
CA PRO A 52 3.28 -0.83 7.37
C PRO A 52 2.13 -1.81 7.59
N MET A 53 2.46 -3.06 7.91
CA MET A 53 1.46 -4.04 8.27
C MET A 53 1.02 -3.74 9.70
N VAL A 54 -0.17 -3.17 9.85
CA VAL A 54 -0.73 -2.81 11.14
C VAL A 54 -1.48 -4.02 11.69
N GLN A 55 -0.89 -4.70 12.67
CA GLN A 55 -1.53 -5.78 13.41
C GLN A 55 -2.53 -5.22 14.43
N GLY A 56 -3.59 -5.97 14.74
CA GLY A 56 -4.54 -5.62 15.80
C GLY A 56 -5.37 -4.36 15.53
N LYS A 57 -6.16 -4.34 14.45
CA LYS A 57 -7.10 -3.23 14.19
C LYS A 57 -8.10 -3.11 15.36
N PRO A 58 -8.30 -1.91 15.94
CA PRO A 58 -9.17 -1.76 17.10
C PRO A 58 -10.65 -1.81 16.70
N VAL A 59 -11.48 -2.04 17.70
CA VAL A 59 -12.94 -1.87 17.62
C VAL A 59 -13.30 -0.41 17.92
N CYS A 60 -14.30 0.12 17.22
CA CYS A 60 -14.80 1.47 17.44
C CYS A 60 -15.53 1.55 18.79
N PRO A 61 -15.14 2.48 19.69
CA PRO A 61 -15.78 2.58 21.00
C PRO A 61 -17.21 3.12 20.95
N GLU A 62 -17.60 3.80 19.86
CA GLU A 62 -18.94 4.42 19.75
C GLU A 62 -19.99 3.46 19.17
N CYS A 63 -19.59 2.48 18.34
CA CYS A 63 -20.55 1.63 17.64
C CYS A 63 -20.17 0.15 17.58
N GLY A 64 -19.04 -0.26 18.17
CA GLY A 64 -18.60 -1.65 18.21
C GLY A 64 -18.13 -2.24 16.87
N LYS A 65 -18.18 -1.49 15.76
CA LYS A 65 -17.67 -1.96 14.45
C LYS A 65 -16.14 -1.92 14.39
N PRO A 66 -15.49 -2.77 13.58
CA PRO A 66 -14.03 -2.72 13.41
C PRO A 66 -13.59 -1.39 12.80
N MET A 67 -12.34 -0.98 13.06
CA MET A 67 -11.76 0.23 12.47
C MET A 67 -10.73 -0.08 11.39
N ASN A 68 -10.62 0.79 10.39
CA ASN A 68 -9.67 0.70 9.28
C ASN A 68 -8.56 1.75 9.43
N VAL A 69 -7.34 1.39 9.00
CA VAL A 69 -6.23 2.36 8.91
C VAL A 69 -6.62 3.44 7.91
N TYR A 70 -6.72 4.68 8.40
CA TYR A 70 -7.04 5.84 7.57
C TYR A 70 -5.77 6.54 7.10
N LYS A 71 -4.87 6.87 8.03
CA LYS A 71 -3.64 7.61 7.74
C LYS A 71 -2.52 7.18 8.68
N LEU A 72 -1.30 7.20 8.15
CA LEU A 72 -0.05 7.04 8.88
C LEU A 72 0.68 8.39 8.82
N GLU A 73 1.02 8.95 9.97
CA GLU A 73 1.70 10.24 10.13
C GLU A 73 2.87 10.06 11.10
N GLY A 74 4.08 9.81 10.57
CA GLY A 74 5.23 9.46 11.40
C GLY A 74 4.98 8.19 12.20
N ASN A 75 5.11 8.27 13.52
CA ASN A 75 4.80 7.19 14.46
C ASN A 75 3.31 7.15 14.86
N VAL A 76 2.42 7.91 14.24
CA VAL A 76 0.98 7.90 14.58
C VAL A 76 0.17 7.19 13.51
N ILE A 77 -0.62 6.21 13.93
CA ILE A 77 -1.68 5.59 13.12
C ILE A 77 -3.01 6.21 13.50
N ARG A 78 -3.70 6.77 12.51
CA ARG A 78 -5.10 7.17 12.63
C ARG A 78 -6.00 6.09 12.05
N PHE A 79 -6.86 5.53 12.87
CA PHE A 79 -7.94 4.64 12.46
C PHE A 79 -9.26 5.40 12.29
N ARG A 80 -10.07 4.95 11.34
CA ARG A 80 -11.44 5.43 11.08
C ARG A 80 -12.40 4.25 11.20
N CYS A 81 -13.56 4.48 11.81
CA CYS A 81 -14.60 3.45 11.89
C CYS A 81 -14.95 2.89 10.50
N SER A 82 -15.11 1.57 10.37
CA SER A 82 -15.58 0.94 9.13
C SER A 82 -17.00 1.37 8.74
N GLY A 83 -17.80 1.81 9.72
CA GLY A 83 -19.15 2.34 9.49
C GLY A 83 -19.20 3.80 9.00
N TYR A 84 -18.07 4.41 8.65
CA TYR A 84 -18.06 5.74 8.02
C TYR A 84 -18.81 5.70 6.67
N PRO A 85 -19.68 6.66 6.35
CA PRO A 85 -19.86 7.98 6.99
C PRO A 85 -20.89 8.03 8.14
N VAL A 86 -21.62 6.95 8.42
CA VAL A 86 -22.66 6.91 9.47
C VAL A 86 -22.04 7.07 10.86
N CYS A 87 -20.98 6.31 11.15
CA CYS A 87 -20.16 6.50 12.34
C CYS A 87 -18.88 7.26 11.98
N LYS A 88 -18.78 8.52 12.43
CA LYS A 88 -17.68 9.44 12.09
C LYS A 88 -16.47 9.34 13.03
N THR A 89 -16.40 8.31 13.87
CA THR A 89 -15.35 8.15 14.89
C THR A 89 -13.98 7.88 14.28
N PHE A 90 -12.98 8.58 14.79
CA PHE A 90 -11.56 8.34 14.54
C PHE A 90 -10.82 8.10 15.85
N LYS A 91 -9.75 7.29 15.80
CA LYS A 91 -8.84 7.09 16.94
C LYS A 91 -7.39 7.14 16.46
N LYS A 92 -6.50 7.66 17.31
CA LYS A 92 -5.06 7.75 17.07
C LYS A 92 -4.34 6.76 17.98
N TYR A 93 -3.34 6.08 17.46
CA TYR A 93 -2.46 5.17 18.18
C TYR A 93 -1.03 5.53 17.84
N PHE A 94 -0.15 5.55 18.83
CA PHE A 94 1.28 5.72 18.61
C PHE A 94 1.90 4.35 18.41
N LEU A 95 2.55 4.16 17.26
CA LEU A 95 3.49 3.06 17.05
C LEU A 95 4.60 3.23 18.07
N LYS A 96 4.71 2.29 19.01
CA LYS A 96 5.92 2.15 19.79
C LYS A 96 6.99 1.63 18.83
N GLU A 97 8.11 2.33 18.73
CA GLU A 97 9.31 1.74 18.16
C GLU A 97 9.70 0.60 19.11
N GLU A 98 9.71 -0.63 18.62
CA GLU A 98 10.46 -1.68 19.32
C GLU A 98 11.93 -1.28 19.15
N ALA A 99 12.55 -0.91 20.27
CA ALA A 99 13.94 -0.49 20.36
C ALA A 99 14.90 -1.64 20.03
#